data_AF-A0A1B3ZA00-F1
#
_entry.id   AF-A0A1B3ZA00-F1
#
_cell.length_a   1.000
_cell.length_b   1.000
_cell.length_c   1.000
_cell.angle_alpha   90.00
_cell.angle_beta   90.00
_cell.angle_gamma   90.00
#
_symmetry.space_group_name_H-M   'P 1'
#
loop_
_entity.id
_entity.type
_entity.pdbx_description
1 polymer ?
#
loop_
_entity_poly.entity_id
_entity_poly.type
_entity_poly.pdbx_seq_one_letter_code
_entity_poly.pdbx_strand_id
1 'polypeptide(L)'
;MRTPGYAATYVLIELGHNDKNSDPTIGTDIKTVFPENIARFIAEGRAAGAIPVIITPLASRHFRAGKLDDTIAPWAAQVRAVASKAGVPVVDLNRSSEAFYQKLGAVGALSLEVHSPSAAEQLAAASGSTLDGRISDSVPASESVRANDPRRSYQADYIHLNPRGAGAISGLVADGLVQAVPELRGRIR
;
A
#
# COMPACT_ATOMS: atom_id res chain seq x y z
N MET A 1 -20.66 10.58 13.70
CA MET A 1 -19.76 9.70 14.47
C MET A 1 -19.22 10.43 15.68
N ARG A 2 -20.10 10.64 16.67
CA ARG A 2 -19.68 10.94 18.04
C ARG A 2 -19.91 9.65 18.81
N THR A 3 -18.84 8.97 19.20
CA THR A 3 -18.93 7.72 19.97
C THR A 3 -18.95 8.10 21.45
N PRO A 4 -20.01 7.79 22.20
CA PRO A 4 -20.07 8.09 23.62
C PRO A 4 -18.84 7.54 24.36
N GLY A 5 -18.22 8.37 25.21
CA GLY A 5 -17.01 8.00 25.97
C GLY A 5 -15.68 8.24 25.25
N TYR A 6 -15.68 8.67 23.98
CA TYR A 6 -14.46 9.01 23.25
C TYR A 6 -14.35 10.51 23.02
N ALA A 7 -13.16 11.07 23.27
CA ALA A 7 -12.90 12.50 23.06
C ALA A 7 -12.80 12.87 21.57
N ALA A 8 -12.30 11.94 20.75
CA ALA A 8 -12.17 12.10 19.30
C ALA A 8 -12.25 10.73 18.61
N THR A 9 -12.69 10.75 17.35
CA THR A 9 -12.68 9.58 16.46
C THR A 9 -11.83 9.91 15.24
N TYR A 10 -10.80 9.11 14.98
CA TYR A 10 -9.96 9.22 13.80
C TYR A 10 -10.37 8.15 12.78
N VAL A 11 -10.32 8.50 11.51
CA VAL A 11 -10.49 7.54 10.41
C VAL A 11 -9.22 7.58 9.58
N LEU A 12 -8.49 6.46 9.57
CA LEU A 12 -7.30 6.28 8.77
C LEU A 12 -7.73 5.74 7.40
N ILE A 13 -7.31 6.41 6.33
CA ILE A 13 -7.73 6.10 4.96
C ILE A 13 -6.49 5.72 4.16
N GLU A 14 -6.40 4.46 3.74
CA GLU A 14 -5.33 3.91 2.90
C GLU A 14 -5.92 3.16 1.71
N LEU A 15 -5.68 3.64 0.50
CA LEU A 15 -6.17 3.07 -0.77
C LEU A 15 -5.12 3.29 -1.88
N GLY A 16 -5.23 2.55 -2.98
CA GLY A 16 -4.41 2.76 -4.17
C GLY A 16 -3.98 1.48 -4.92
N HIS A 17 -3.63 0.39 -4.22
CA HIS A 17 -3.09 -0.80 -4.89
C HIS A 17 -4.06 -1.43 -5.89
N ASN A 18 -5.35 -1.55 -5.52
CA ASN A 18 -6.37 -2.07 -6.43
C ASN A 18 -6.76 -1.05 -7.51
N ASP A 19 -6.71 0.24 -7.18
CA ASP A 19 -6.98 1.33 -8.12
C ASP A 19 -6.00 1.36 -9.31
N LYS A 20 -4.80 0.79 -9.15
CA LYS A 20 -3.81 0.64 -10.23
C LYS A 20 -4.18 -0.41 -11.29
N ASN A 21 -5.15 -1.28 -11.02
CA ASN A 21 -5.52 -2.35 -11.94
C ASN A 21 -6.01 -1.79 -13.29
N SER A 22 -5.62 -2.41 -14.40
CA SER A 22 -6.06 -2.02 -15.74
C SER A 22 -7.49 -2.46 -16.07
N ASP A 23 -8.03 -3.45 -15.35
CA ASP A 23 -9.44 -3.84 -15.42
C ASP A 23 -10.31 -2.71 -14.83
N PRO A 24 -11.16 -2.04 -15.64
CA PRO A 24 -11.97 -0.92 -15.18
C PRO A 24 -13.08 -1.33 -14.20
N THR A 25 -13.31 -2.63 -13.99
CA THR A 25 -14.23 -3.14 -12.95
C THR A 25 -13.57 -3.21 -11.57
N ILE A 26 -12.25 -3.08 -11.51
CA ILE A 26 -11.44 -3.15 -10.28
C ILE A 26 -10.67 -1.84 -10.05
N GLY A 27 -9.98 -1.35 -11.08
CA GLY A 27 -9.14 -0.16 -11.03
C GLY A 27 -9.89 1.14 -11.28
N THR A 28 -9.19 2.25 -11.10
CA THR A 28 -9.73 3.59 -11.29
C THR A 28 -8.76 4.46 -12.08
N ASP A 29 -9.30 5.39 -12.88
CA ASP A 29 -8.45 6.36 -13.57
C ASP A 29 -7.73 7.27 -12.57
N ILE A 30 -6.41 7.28 -12.65
CA ILE A 30 -5.52 7.97 -11.71
C ILE A 30 -5.68 9.50 -11.71
N LYS A 31 -6.17 10.09 -12.80
CA LYS A 31 -6.29 11.56 -12.93
C LYS A 31 -7.67 12.09 -12.57
N THR A 32 -8.69 11.23 -12.66
CA THR A 32 -10.10 11.62 -12.52
C THR A 32 -10.74 10.90 -11.33
N VAL A 33 -11.07 9.61 -11.48
CA VAL A 33 -11.87 8.86 -10.51
C VAL A 33 -11.14 8.63 -9.19
N PHE A 34 -9.86 8.24 -9.23
CA PHE A 34 -9.10 7.96 -8.02
C PHE A 34 -9.01 9.16 -7.06
N PRO A 35 -8.49 10.35 -7.47
CA PRO A 35 -8.40 11.49 -6.57
C PRO A 35 -9.77 11.99 -6.10
N GLU A 36 -10.82 11.87 -6.92
CA GLU A 36 -12.20 12.19 -6.51
C GLU A 36 -12.70 11.26 -5.40
N ASN A 37 -12.42 9.96 -5.49
CA ASN A 37 -12.77 8.99 -4.45
C ASN A 37 -12.06 9.30 -3.13
N ILE A 38 -10.75 9.59 -3.16
CA ILE A 38 -9.99 9.97 -1.95
C ILE A 38 -10.57 11.24 -1.32
N ALA A 39 -10.88 12.26 -2.13
CA ALA A 39 -11.50 13.49 -1.66
C ALA A 39 -12.88 13.23 -1.03
N ARG A 40 -13.67 12.34 -1.63
CA ARG A 40 -14.98 11.92 -1.10
C ARG A 40 -14.87 11.24 0.25
N PHE A 41 -13.96 10.28 0.43
CA PHE A 41 -13.76 9.62 1.72
C PHE A 41 -13.35 10.60 2.83
N ILE A 42 -12.49 11.57 2.52
CA ILE A 42 -12.13 12.65 3.46
C ILE A 42 -13.36 13.48 3.84
N ALA A 43 -14.15 13.89 2.86
CA ALA A 43 -15.34 14.70 3.07
C ALA A 43 -16.41 13.97 3.90
N GLU A 44 -16.65 12.69 3.59
CA GLU A 44 -17.60 11.84 4.33
C GLU A 44 -17.14 11.61 5.78
N GLY A 45 -15.85 11.36 6.00
CA GLY A 45 -15.28 11.25 7.35
C GLY A 45 -15.51 12.52 8.18
N ARG A 46 -15.28 13.70 7.58
CA ARG A 46 -15.57 15.00 8.21
C ARG A 46 -17.06 15.22 8.47
N ALA A 47 -17.91 14.91 7.50
CA ALA A 47 -19.37 15.03 7.65
C ALA A 47 -19.90 14.11 8.76
N ALA A 48 -19.27 12.94 8.91
CA ALA A 48 -19.48 12.05 10.04
C ALA A 48 -18.81 12.54 11.34
N GLY A 49 -18.18 13.70 11.41
CA GLY A 49 -17.57 14.24 12.64
C GLY A 49 -16.32 13.49 13.10
N ALA A 50 -15.70 12.69 12.24
CA ALA A 50 -14.39 12.11 12.47
C ALA A 50 -13.27 13.05 11.99
N ILE A 51 -12.03 12.75 12.41
CA ILE A 51 -10.81 13.41 11.94
C ILE A 51 -10.15 12.46 10.92
N PRO A 52 -10.22 12.74 9.61
CA PRO A 52 -9.56 11.90 8.61
C PRO A 52 -8.05 12.07 8.69
N VAL A 53 -7.34 10.96 8.61
CA VAL A 53 -5.88 10.91 8.44
C VAL A 53 -5.61 10.08 7.21
N ILE A 54 -4.91 10.65 6.24
CA ILE A 54 -4.57 9.96 5.00
C ILE A 54 -3.28 9.16 5.20
N ILE A 55 -3.26 7.93 4.71
CA ILE A 55 -2.07 7.10 4.58
C ILE A 55 -1.91 6.82 3.08
N THR A 56 -0.75 7.16 2.53
CA THR A 56 -0.43 6.78 1.14
C THR A 56 -0.27 5.26 1.03
N PRO A 57 -0.57 4.61 -0.11
CA PRO A 57 -0.32 3.17 -0.26
C PRO A 57 1.17 2.86 -0.07
N LEU A 58 1.49 1.76 0.62
CA LEU A 58 2.87 1.28 0.74
C LEU A 58 3.55 1.07 -0.62
N ALA A 59 4.87 1.20 -0.68
CA ALA A 59 5.63 0.97 -1.91
C ALA A 59 5.52 -0.50 -2.38
N SER A 60 5.48 -0.71 -3.69
CA SER A 60 5.60 -2.04 -4.28
C SER A 60 7.02 -2.57 -4.10
N ARG A 61 7.17 -3.87 -3.81
CA ARG A 61 8.48 -4.50 -3.56
C ARG A 61 9.14 -5.05 -4.84
N HIS A 62 8.94 -4.40 -5.99
CA HIS A 62 9.63 -4.79 -7.22
C HIS A 62 11.07 -4.26 -7.21
N PHE A 63 12.00 -5.07 -7.70
CA PHE A 63 13.39 -4.67 -7.84
C PHE A 63 13.91 -4.90 -9.27
N ARG A 64 14.76 -3.97 -9.71
CA ARG A 64 15.51 -4.03 -10.95
C ARG A 64 16.95 -3.63 -10.66
N ALA A 65 17.89 -4.54 -10.88
CA ALA A 65 19.34 -4.28 -10.71
C ALA A 65 19.69 -3.62 -9.35
N GLY A 66 19.11 -4.11 -8.26
CA GLY A 66 19.36 -3.65 -6.89
C GLY A 66 18.60 -2.38 -6.47
N LYS A 67 17.80 -1.81 -7.36
CA LYS A 67 16.95 -0.64 -7.09
C LYS A 67 15.49 -1.02 -6.98
N LEU A 68 14.81 -0.41 -6.01
CA LEU A 68 13.36 -0.52 -5.90
C LEU A 68 12.70 0.17 -7.10
N ASP A 69 11.75 -0.51 -7.71
CA ASP A 69 10.92 -0.01 -8.81
C ASP A 69 9.49 0.15 -8.29
N ASP A 70 9.22 1.28 -7.61
CA ASP A 70 7.93 1.51 -6.95
C ASP A 70 6.84 1.90 -7.96
N THR A 71 6.12 0.88 -8.42
CA THR A 71 5.04 1.07 -9.40
C THR A 71 3.80 1.78 -8.85
N ILE A 72 3.65 1.94 -7.53
CA ILE A 72 2.50 2.63 -6.92
C ILE A 72 2.74 4.13 -6.67
N ALA A 73 3.99 4.59 -6.83
CA ALA A 73 4.39 5.97 -6.58
C ALA A 73 3.48 7.05 -7.24
N PRO A 74 2.97 6.85 -8.48
CA PRO A 74 2.03 7.80 -9.07
C PRO A 74 0.70 7.93 -8.30
N TRP A 75 0.15 6.83 -7.78
CA TRP A 75 -1.07 6.85 -6.97
C TRP A 75 -0.80 7.51 -5.61
N ALA A 76 0.33 7.18 -4.98
CA ALA A 76 0.76 7.85 -3.75
C ALA A 76 0.91 9.37 -3.94
N ALA A 77 1.36 9.83 -5.11
CA ALA A 77 1.44 11.24 -5.43
C ALA A 77 0.06 11.92 -5.50
N GLN A 78 -0.94 11.25 -6.09
CA GLN A 78 -2.33 11.75 -6.09
C GLN A 78 -2.90 11.83 -4.68
N VAL A 79 -2.68 10.80 -3.85
CA VAL A 79 -3.12 10.79 -2.44
C VAL A 79 -2.52 11.97 -1.67
N ARG A 80 -1.21 12.23 -1.82
CA ARG A 80 -0.54 13.40 -1.21
C ARG A 80 -1.13 14.72 -1.69
N ALA A 81 -1.38 14.87 -2.99
CA ALA A 81 -1.94 16.09 -3.57
C ALA A 81 -3.37 16.38 -3.04
N VAL A 82 -4.23 15.35 -3.02
CA VAL A 82 -5.59 15.46 -2.48
C VAL A 82 -5.58 15.81 -1.00
N ALA A 83 -4.73 15.14 -0.21
CA ALA A 83 -4.63 15.41 1.22
C ALA A 83 -4.13 16.82 1.52
N SER A 84 -3.13 17.29 0.78
CA SER A 84 -2.63 18.67 0.87
C SER A 84 -3.73 19.68 0.54
N LYS A 85 -4.52 19.45 -0.53
CA LYS A 85 -5.64 20.31 -0.90
C LYS A 85 -6.74 20.31 0.15
N ALA A 86 -7.01 19.16 0.77
CA ALA A 86 -8.03 19.01 1.80
C ALA A 86 -7.59 19.52 3.18
N GLY A 87 -6.29 19.73 3.40
CA GLY A 87 -5.73 20.14 4.69
C GLY A 87 -5.94 19.07 5.77
N VAL A 88 -5.70 17.79 5.43
CA VAL A 88 -5.74 16.68 6.40
C VAL A 88 -4.33 16.17 6.70
N PRO A 89 -4.08 15.62 7.90
CA PRO A 89 -2.82 14.97 8.22
C PRO A 89 -2.50 13.81 7.25
N VAL A 90 -1.21 13.62 6.95
CA VAL A 90 -0.73 12.58 6.03
C VAL A 90 0.39 11.76 6.67
N VAL A 91 0.23 10.45 6.63
CA VAL A 91 1.29 9.46 6.83
C VAL A 91 1.81 9.06 5.45
N ASP A 92 3.01 9.51 5.09
CA ASP A 92 3.67 9.16 3.81
C ASP A 92 4.31 7.75 3.93
N LEU A 93 3.45 6.75 4.06
CA LEU A 93 3.84 5.35 4.15
C LEU A 93 4.58 4.88 2.89
N ASN A 94 4.24 5.41 1.73
CA ASN A 94 4.90 5.10 0.46
C ASN A 94 6.39 5.38 0.55
N ARG A 95 6.77 6.62 0.91
CA ARG A 95 8.17 7.02 1.04
C ARG A 95 8.91 6.27 2.15
N SER A 96 8.28 6.09 3.31
CA SER A 96 8.92 5.41 4.43
C SER A 96 9.12 3.92 4.17
N SER A 97 8.14 3.26 3.54
CA SER A 97 8.25 1.85 3.14
C SER A 97 9.23 1.65 1.98
N GLU A 98 9.29 2.57 0.99
CA GLU A 98 10.32 2.57 -0.06
C GLU A 98 11.74 2.57 0.55
N ALA A 99 12.01 3.50 1.47
CA ALA A 99 13.31 3.59 2.14
C ALA A 99 13.63 2.31 2.94
N PHE A 100 12.63 1.74 3.61
CA PHE A 100 12.75 0.48 4.35
C PHE A 100 13.08 -0.69 3.42
N TYR A 101 12.33 -0.88 2.33
CA TYR A 101 12.56 -1.96 1.38
C TYR A 101 13.88 -1.80 0.64
N GLN A 102 14.25 -0.59 0.22
CA GLN A 102 15.53 -0.33 -0.44
C GLN A 102 16.72 -0.68 0.48
N LYS A 103 16.59 -0.48 1.80
CA LYS A 103 17.60 -0.91 2.78
C LYS A 103 17.67 -2.42 2.94
N LEU A 104 16.54 -3.13 2.85
CA LEU A 104 16.49 -4.59 2.88
C LEU A 104 17.07 -5.24 1.62
N GLY A 105 16.95 -4.55 0.48
CA GLY A 105 17.25 -5.11 -0.84
C GLY A 105 16.26 -6.21 -1.24
N ALA A 106 16.42 -6.74 -2.46
CA ALA A 106 15.48 -7.70 -3.03
C ALA A 106 15.30 -8.96 -2.18
N VAL A 107 16.38 -9.53 -1.62
CA VAL A 107 16.32 -10.73 -0.76
C VAL A 107 15.57 -10.45 0.54
N GLY A 108 15.91 -9.34 1.22
CA GLY A 108 15.27 -8.99 2.47
C GLY A 108 13.79 -8.65 2.27
N ALA A 109 13.46 -7.93 1.20
CA ALA A 109 12.08 -7.63 0.83
C ALA A 109 11.27 -8.89 0.47
N LEU A 110 11.86 -9.83 -0.27
CA LEU A 110 11.23 -11.12 -0.61
C LEU A 110 10.88 -11.94 0.65
N SER A 111 11.69 -11.84 1.70
CA SER A 111 11.38 -12.54 2.98
C SER A 111 10.15 -11.99 3.71
N LEU A 112 9.54 -10.90 3.22
CA LEU A 112 8.30 -10.32 3.74
C LEU A 112 7.07 -10.78 2.97
N GLU A 113 7.21 -11.57 1.90
CA GLU A 113 6.08 -12.09 1.14
C GLU A 113 5.19 -12.98 2.00
N VAL A 114 3.87 -12.85 1.81
CA VAL A 114 2.85 -13.67 2.47
C VAL A 114 2.96 -15.15 2.09
N HIS A 115 3.45 -15.43 0.90
CA HIS A 115 3.67 -16.78 0.40
C HIS A 115 5.15 -17.16 0.48
N SER A 116 5.40 -18.46 0.61
CA SER A 116 6.76 -18.98 0.55
C SER A 116 7.35 -18.78 -0.84
N PRO A 117 8.46 -18.05 -1.00
CA PRO A 117 9.05 -17.80 -2.31
C PRO A 117 9.54 -19.09 -2.97
N SER A 118 9.27 -19.22 -4.27
CA SER A 118 9.83 -20.25 -5.14
C SER A 118 11.36 -20.09 -5.31
N ALA A 119 12.01 -21.15 -5.77
CA ALA A 119 13.44 -21.11 -6.09
C ALA A 119 13.77 -20.05 -7.16
N ALA A 120 12.89 -19.84 -8.13
CA ALA A 120 13.07 -18.84 -9.18
C ALA A 120 13.04 -17.40 -8.61
N GLU A 121 12.14 -17.12 -7.67
CA GLU A 121 12.06 -15.81 -7.01
C GLU A 121 13.27 -15.58 -6.11
N GLN A 122 13.74 -16.61 -5.41
CA GLN A 122 14.96 -16.53 -4.61
C GLN A 122 16.18 -16.24 -5.47
N LEU A 123 16.32 -16.90 -6.63
CA LEU A 123 17.40 -16.65 -7.59
C LEU A 123 17.33 -15.22 -8.16
N ALA A 124 16.14 -14.75 -8.55
CA ALA A 124 15.94 -13.38 -9.00
C ALA A 124 16.36 -12.39 -7.91
N ALA A 125 15.88 -12.57 -6.68
CA ALA A 125 16.19 -11.69 -5.57
C ALA A 125 17.68 -11.68 -5.23
N ALA A 126 18.36 -12.84 -5.31
CA ALA A 126 19.80 -12.93 -5.13
C ALA A 126 20.58 -12.13 -6.18
N SER A 127 20.04 -11.97 -7.40
CA SER A 127 20.57 -11.07 -8.44
C SER A 127 20.19 -9.59 -8.26
N GLY A 128 19.50 -9.24 -7.17
CA GLY A 128 19.02 -7.88 -6.92
C GLY A 128 17.77 -7.50 -7.73
N SER A 129 17.03 -8.46 -8.27
CA SER A 129 15.82 -8.20 -9.07
C SER A 129 14.63 -9.02 -8.58
N THR A 130 13.43 -8.66 -8.99
CA THR A 130 12.23 -9.50 -8.80
C THR A 130 11.76 -10.07 -10.13
N LEU A 131 11.06 -11.19 -10.10
CA LEU A 131 10.28 -11.62 -11.26
C LEU A 131 9.13 -10.64 -11.49
N ASP A 132 8.53 -10.69 -12.68
CA ASP A 132 7.25 -10.01 -12.91
C ASP A 132 6.19 -10.68 -12.02
N GLY A 133 5.52 -9.89 -11.20
CA GLY A 133 4.48 -10.39 -10.30
C GLY A 133 3.25 -10.83 -11.08
N ARG A 134 2.33 -11.55 -10.41
CA ARG A 134 1.07 -12.02 -11.01
C ARG A 134 0.21 -10.88 -11.61
N ILE A 135 0.40 -9.65 -11.14
CA ILE A 135 -0.19 -8.43 -11.73
C ILE A 135 0.81 -7.85 -12.74
N SER A 136 1.10 -8.60 -13.81
CA SER A 136 1.60 -8.01 -15.05
C SER A 136 0.42 -7.94 -16.01
N ASP A 137 0.26 -6.79 -16.69
CA ASP A 137 -0.83 -6.47 -17.63
C ASP A 137 -0.88 -7.38 -18.90
N SER A 138 -0.33 -8.58 -18.83
CA SER A 138 -0.09 -9.48 -19.97
C SER A 138 -0.90 -10.79 -19.93
N VAL A 139 -1.82 -10.97 -18.96
CA VAL A 139 -2.71 -12.15 -18.95
C VAL A 139 -4.08 -11.77 -19.50
N PRO A 140 -4.51 -12.32 -20.66
CA PRO A 140 -5.81 -12.01 -21.24
C PRO A 140 -6.98 -12.44 -20.34
N ALA A 141 -8.03 -11.63 -20.30
CA ALA A 141 -9.27 -11.86 -19.54
C ALA A 141 -10.03 -13.16 -19.92
N SER A 142 -9.60 -13.89 -20.96
CA SER A 142 -10.20 -15.16 -21.37
C SER A 142 -9.77 -16.36 -20.51
N GLU A 143 -8.73 -16.22 -19.68
CA GLU A 143 -8.35 -17.23 -18.70
C GLU A 143 -8.97 -16.93 -17.33
N SER A 144 -10.31 -16.93 -17.27
CA SER A 144 -11.05 -17.07 -16.02
C SER A 144 -10.83 -18.48 -15.46
N VAL A 145 -9.62 -18.74 -14.97
CA VAL A 145 -9.24 -20.02 -14.39
C VAL A 145 -9.89 -20.15 -13.02
N ARG A 146 -10.90 -21.03 -13.01
CA ARG A 146 -11.72 -21.52 -11.90
C ARG A 146 -11.11 -21.29 -10.50
N ALA A 147 -11.89 -20.65 -9.65
CA ALA A 147 -11.52 -20.13 -8.32
C ALA A 147 -11.00 -21.15 -7.28
N ASN A 148 -10.76 -22.43 -7.61
CA ASN A 148 -10.46 -23.50 -6.64
C ASN A 148 -9.38 -24.51 -7.08
N ASP A 149 -8.35 -24.12 -7.86
CA ASP A 149 -7.22 -25.03 -8.16
C ASP A 149 -6.16 -25.02 -7.03
N PRO A 150 -5.94 -26.14 -6.31
CA PRO A 150 -4.87 -26.28 -5.30
C PRO A 150 -3.45 -26.26 -5.89
N ARG A 151 -3.30 -26.24 -7.22
CA ARG A 151 -2.02 -26.06 -7.93
C ARG A 151 -1.65 -24.59 -8.16
N ARG A 152 -2.30 -23.62 -7.51
CA ARG A 152 -1.84 -22.22 -7.51
C ARG A 152 -0.36 -22.19 -7.08
N SER A 153 0.53 -22.06 -8.06
CA SER A 153 1.88 -21.59 -7.84
C SER A 153 1.74 -20.19 -7.24
N TYR A 154 2.01 -20.06 -5.95
CA TYR A 154 1.95 -18.80 -5.23
C TYR A 154 3.16 -17.95 -5.61
N GLN A 155 3.15 -17.42 -6.84
CA GLN A 155 4.11 -16.39 -7.23
C GLN A 155 3.83 -15.14 -6.39
N ALA A 156 4.88 -14.55 -5.85
CA ALA A 156 4.86 -13.30 -5.13
C ALA A 156 4.19 -12.20 -5.97
N ASP A 157 3.29 -11.46 -5.34
CA ASP A 157 2.71 -10.25 -5.94
C ASP A 157 3.48 -8.99 -5.54
N TYR A 158 4.43 -9.11 -4.61
CA TYR A 158 5.28 -8.02 -4.14
C TYR A 158 4.50 -6.88 -3.45
N ILE A 159 3.29 -7.19 -2.96
CA ILE A 159 2.39 -6.27 -2.27
C ILE A 159 2.00 -6.86 -0.90
N HIS A 160 1.48 -8.10 -0.86
CA HIS A 160 0.96 -8.69 0.38
C HIS A 160 2.05 -9.16 1.33
N LEU A 161 1.93 -8.76 2.60
CA LEU A 161 2.94 -8.99 3.63
C LEU A 161 2.59 -10.21 4.47
N ASN A 162 3.60 -10.98 4.86
CA ASN A 162 3.50 -11.89 6.00
C ASN A 162 3.43 -11.11 7.33
N PRO A 163 3.16 -11.78 8.47
CA PRO A 163 3.05 -11.10 9.77
C PRO A 163 4.30 -10.29 10.17
N ARG A 164 5.51 -10.72 9.79
CA ARG A 164 6.75 -9.97 10.07
C ARG A 164 6.76 -8.66 9.29
N GLY A 165 6.40 -8.71 8.01
CA GLY A 165 6.26 -7.54 7.15
C GLY A 165 5.18 -6.59 7.65
N ALA A 166 4.01 -7.11 7.99
CA ALA A 166 2.91 -6.31 8.55
C ALA A 166 3.31 -5.60 9.85
N GLY A 167 4.05 -6.28 10.74
CA GLY A 167 4.57 -5.67 11.97
C GLY A 167 5.61 -4.57 11.73
N ALA A 168 6.48 -4.72 10.72
CA ALA A 168 7.42 -3.67 10.36
C ALA A 168 6.69 -2.44 9.77
N ILE A 169 5.72 -2.67 8.89
CA ILE A 169 4.94 -1.61 8.25
C ILE A 169 4.02 -0.89 9.24
N SER A 170 3.40 -1.60 10.19
CA SER A 170 2.60 -0.96 11.24
C SER A 170 3.46 -0.05 12.13
N GLY A 171 4.73 -0.40 12.36
CA GLY A 171 5.71 0.48 13.01
C GLY A 171 5.93 1.78 12.24
N LEU A 172 6.11 1.71 10.92
CA LEU A 172 6.24 2.92 10.08
C LEU A 172 4.97 3.78 10.11
N VAL A 173 3.79 3.14 10.11
CA VAL A 173 2.50 3.86 10.25
C VAL A 173 2.40 4.53 11.62
N ALA A 174 2.77 3.85 12.70
CA ALA A 174 2.76 4.40 14.05
C ALA A 174 3.68 5.63 14.18
N ASP A 175 4.91 5.53 13.67
CA ASP A 175 5.86 6.65 13.65
C ASP A 175 5.32 7.83 12.84
N GLY A 176 4.77 7.56 11.65
CA GLY A 176 4.17 8.58 10.80
C GLY A 176 2.93 9.23 11.42
N LEU A 177 2.10 8.47 12.13
CA LEU A 177 0.94 9.00 12.85
C LEU A 177 1.36 9.95 13.97
N VAL A 178 2.41 9.62 14.72
CA VAL A 178 2.94 10.50 15.78
C VAL A 178 3.49 11.80 15.21
N GLN A 179 4.01 11.79 13.98
CA GLN A 179 4.47 12.98 13.29
C GLN A 179 3.31 13.82 12.73
N ALA A 180 2.37 13.16 12.05
CA ALA A 180 1.24 13.80 11.38
C ALA A 180 0.19 14.33 12.38
N VAL A 181 0.04 13.66 13.52
CA VAL A 181 -0.96 13.95 14.55
C VAL A 181 -0.31 13.89 15.95
N PRO A 182 0.47 14.92 16.35
CA PRO A 182 1.30 14.87 17.56
C PRO A 182 0.55 14.61 18.88
N GLU A 183 -0.74 14.97 18.94
CA GLU A 183 -1.64 14.68 20.06
C GLU A 183 -1.86 13.17 20.31
N LEU A 184 -1.64 12.32 19.30
CA LEU A 184 -1.72 10.87 19.44
C LEU A 184 -0.46 10.22 20.05
N ARG A 185 0.64 10.97 20.26
CA ARG A 185 1.90 10.42 20.77
C ARG A 185 1.76 9.64 22.08
N GLY A 186 0.90 10.09 23.00
CA GLY A 186 0.66 9.39 24.27
C GLY A 186 -0.33 8.21 24.17
N ARG A 187 -0.88 7.96 22.98
CA ARG A 187 -1.90 6.93 22.71
C ARG A 187 -1.39 5.80 21.81
N ILE A 188 -0.32 6.05 21.06
CA ILE A 188 0.34 5.08 20.19
C ILE A 188 1.52 4.47 20.96
N ARG A 189 1.64 3.15 20.96
CA ARG A 189 2.69 2.39 21.65
C ARG A 189 3.44 1.52 20.66
#